data_AF-A0A0R1LZD0-F1
#
_entry.id   AF-A0A0R1LZD0-F1
#
_cell.length_a   1.000
_cell.length_b   1.000
_cell.length_c   1.000
_cell.angle_alpha   90.00
_cell.angle_beta   90.00
_cell.angle_gamma   90.00
#
_symmetry.space_group_name_H-M   'P 1'
#
loop_
_entity.id
_entity.type
_entity.pdbx_description
1 polymer ?
#
loop_
_entity_poly.entity_id
_entity_poly.type
_entity_poly.pdbx_seq_one_letter_code
_entity_poly.pdbx_strand_id
1 'polypeptide(L)' 'MSKLGTPFVKDKHVAFVFHRHHFEGKVAKQLRNSAIIDFDNDYKESSTALELKQKVVISYSKMKLV' A
#
# COMPACT_ATOMS: atom_id res chain seq x y z
N MET A 1 -13.33 17.28 6.62
CA MET A 1 -12.58 16.17 7.24
C MET A 1 -13.27 14.87 6.86
N SER A 2 -12.78 14.15 5.85
CA SER A 2 -13.40 12.88 5.43
C SER A 2 -13.20 11.83 6.53
N LYS A 3 -14.28 11.19 6.98
CA LYS A 3 -14.30 10.11 8.00
C LYS A 3 -13.54 8.83 7.60
N LEU A 4 -12.71 8.87 6.55
CA LEU A 4 -12.04 7.75 5.91
C LEU A 4 -10.52 7.84 6.14
N GLY A 5 -10.10 7.63 7.39
CA GLY A 5 -8.68 7.55 7.76
C GLY A 5 -7.82 8.79 7.43
N THR A 6 -6.55 8.71 7.83
CA THR A 6 -5.54 9.70 7.44
C THR A 6 -5.00 9.34 6.06
N PRO A 7 -5.00 10.26 5.07
CA PRO A 7 -4.45 9.97 3.76
C PRO A 7 -2.97 9.58 3.83
N PHE A 8 -2.52 8.69 2.94
CA PHE A 8 -1.12 8.27 2.89
C PHE A 8 -0.24 9.39 2.34
N VAL A 9 0.71 9.86 3.14
CA VAL A 9 1.70 10.85 2.70
C VAL A 9 2.73 10.18 1.81
N LYS A 10 3.11 10.84 0.70
CA LYS A 10 4.21 10.38 -0.16
C LYS A 10 5.46 10.13 0.68
N ASP A 11 6.22 9.11 0.30
CA ASP A 11 7.46 8.68 0.96
C ASP A 11 7.29 8.11 2.37
N LYS A 12 6.06 8.01 2.87
CA LYS A 12 5.78 7.34 4.13
C LYS A 12 5.91 5.83 3.95
N HIS A 13 6.56 5.19 4.92
CA HIS A 13 6.64 3.74 5.02
C HIS A 13 5.36 3.17 5.65
N VAL A 14 4.87 2.06 5.10
CA VAL A 14 3.59 1.45 5.47
C VAL A 14 3.70 -0.07 5.44
N ALA A 15 3.07 -0.71 6.43
CA ALA A 15 2.83 -2.14 6.43
C ALA A 15 1.41 -2.43 5.90
N PHE A 16 1.25 -3.50 5.12
CA PHE A 16 -0.04 -3.93 4.59
C PHE A 16 -0.12 -5.45 4.49
N VAL A 17 -1.35 -5.96 4.47
CA VAL A 17 -1.62 -7.40 4.36
C VAL A 17 -2.31 -7.69 3.03
N PHE A 18 -1.78 -8.64 2.28
CA PHE A 18 -2.37 -9.13 1.03
C PHE A 18 -2.42 -10.66 1.04
N HIS A 19 -3.60 -11.25 0.85
CA HIS A 19 -3.82 -12.71 0.90
C HIS A 19 -3.19 -13.39 2.13
N ARG A 20 -3.31 -12.77 3.32
CA ARG A 20 -2.74 -13.22 4.62
C ARG A 20 -1.22 -13.10 4.76
N HIS A 21 -0.52 -12.60 3.75
CA HIS A 21 0.89 -12.26 3.84
C HIS A 21 1.06 -10.81 4.26
N HIS A 22 2.00 -10.58 5.17
CA HIS A 22 2.40 -9.24 5.61
C HIS A 22 3.52 -8.73 4.71
N PHE A 23 3.38 -7.49 4.28
CA PHE A 23 4.33 -6.82 3.41
C PHE A 23 4.58 -5.41 3.93
N GLU A 24 5.71 -4.86 3.53
CA GLU A 24 6.06 -3.47 3.77
C GLU A 24 6.44 -2.78 2.47
N GLY A 25 6.26 -1.48 2.46
CA GLY A 25 6.53 -0.67 1.28
C GLY A 25 6.47 0.81 1.55
N LYS A 26 6.76 1.57 0.50
CA LYS A 26 6.80 3.03 0.53
C LYS A 26 5.72 3.61 -0.36
N VAL A 27 5.02 4.63 0.14
CA VAL A 27 4.00 5.34 -0.63
C VAL A 27 4.66 6.13 -1.76
N ALA A 28 4.59 5.58 -2.97
CA ALA A 28 5.16 6.18 -4.17
C ALA A 28 4.37 7.42 -4.61
N LYS A 29 3.03 7.32 -4.55
CA LYS A 29 2.13 8.40 -4.98
C LYS A 29 0.80 8.36 -4.25
N GLN A 30 0.38 9.52 -3.76
CA GLN A 30 -0.98 9.71 -3.29
C GLN A 30 -1.88 10.14 -4.46
N LEU A 31 -3.03 9.47 -4.60
CA LEU A 31 -4.09 9.81 -5.53
C LEU A 31 -5.31 10.34 -4.75
N ARG A 32 -6.33 10.80 -5.46
CA ARG A 32 -7.53 11.41 -4.85
C ARG A 32 -8.23 10.47 -3.85
N ASN A 33 -8.40 9.20 -4.23
CA ASN A 33 -9.13 8.19 -3.45
C ASN A 33 -8.32 6.90 -3.22
N SER A 34 -7.02 6.95 -3.47
CA SER A 34 -6.13 5.81 -3.35
C SER A 34 -4.68 6.23 -3.13
N ALA A 35 -3.82 5.28 -2.84
CA ALA A 35 -2.37 5.45 -2.87
C ALA A 35 -1.72 4.29 -3.62
N ILE A 36 -0.60 4.59 -4.28
CA ILE A 36 0.29 3.60 -4.88
C ILE A 36 1.43 3.39 -3.89
N ILE A 37 1.70 2.12 -3.58
CA ILE A 37 2.79 1.69 -2.71
C ILE A 37 3.72 0.84 -3.56
N ASP A 38 5.01 1.16 -3.51
CA ASP A 38 6.06 0.30 -4.03
C ASP A 38 6.52 -0.63 -2.90
N PHE A 39 6.70 -1.92 -3.19
CA PHE A 39 7.20 -2.86 -2.18
C PHE A 39 8.64 -2.52 -1.77
N ASP A 40 8.97 -2.81 -0.52
CA ASP A 40 10.35 -2.73 -0.06
C ASP A 40 11.25 -3.77 -0.76
N ASN A 41 12.55 -3.48 -0.78
CA ASN A 41 13.54 -4.33 -1.46
C ASN A 41 13.52 -5.78 -0.95
N ASP A 42 13.23 -5.96 0.33
CA ASP A 42 13.18 -7.26 1.01
C ASP A 42 12.11 -8.19 0.43
N TYR A 43 11.11 -7.63 -0.27
CA TYR A 43 10.02 -8.38 -0.90
C TYR A 43 10.14 -8.48 -2.42
N LYS A 44 11.20 -7.93 -3.04
CA LYS A 44 11.34 -7.88 -4.51
C LYS A 44 11.30 -9.24 -5.19
N GLU A 45 11.82 -10.27 -4.54
CA GLU A 45 11.85 -11.64 -5.07
C GLU A 45 10.63 -12.48 -4.64
N SER A 46 9.75 -11.92 -3.81
CA SER A 46 8.52 -12.62 -3.45
C SER A 46 7.62 -12.80 -4.67
N SER A 47 7.03 -13.99 -4.82
CA SER A 47 6.10 -14.31 -5.91
C SER A 47 4.98 -13.27 -6.02
N THR A 48 4.41 -12.88 -4.87
CA THR A 48 3.37 -11.85 -4.78
C THR A 48 3.83 -10.49 -5.31
N ALA A 49 5.02 -10.01 -4.93
CA ALA A 49 5.50 -8.72 -5.42
C ALA A 49 5.81 -8.76 -6.92
N LEU A 50 6.34 -9.88 -7.43
CA LEU A 50 6.59 -10.07 -8.87
C LEU A 50 5.29 -10.09 -9.68
N GLU A 51 4.29 -10.84 -9.24
CA GLU A 51 2.96 -10.89 -9.86
C GLU A 51 2.30 -9.50 -9.92
N LEU A 52 2.47 -8.71 -8.85
CA LEU A 52 1.93 -7.36 -8.74
C LEU A 52 2.83 -6.30 -9.39
N LYS A 53 3.88 -6.69 -10.11
CA LYS A 53 4.86 -5.78 -10.74
C LYS A 53 5.43 -4.75 -9.76
N GLN A 54 5.66 -5.19 -8.52
CA GLN A 54 6.22 -4.40 -7.41
C GLN A 54 5.35 -3.21 -6.99
N LYS A 55 4.03 -3.22 -7.28
CA LYS A 55 3.12 -2.12 -6.98
C LYS A 55 1.79 -2.57 -6.43
N VAL A 56 1.30 -1.86 -5.42
CA VAL A 56 -0.05 -2.06 -4.85
C VAL A 56 -0.83 -0.75 -4.88
N VAL A 57 -2.12 -0.84 -5.21
CA VAL A 57 -3.05 0.28 -5.12
C VAL A 57 -3.99 0.06 -3.94
N ILE A 58 -3.88 0.88 -2.90
CA ILE A 58 -4.82 0.88 -1.77
C ILE A 58 -5.90 1.91 -2.02
N SER A 59 -7.17 1.49 -2.04
CA SER A 59 -8.32 2.38 -2.16
C SER A 59 -8.84 2.79 -0.79
N TYR A 60 -8.97 4.10 -0.54
CA TYR A 60 -9.48 4.64 0.72
C TYR A 60 -10.93 4.25 1.01
N SER A 61 -11.73 3.98 -0.03
CA SER A 61 -13.12 3.54 0.15
C SER A 61 -13.25 2.12 0.70
N LYS A 62 -12.18 1.32 0.57
CA LYS A 62 -12.12 -0.07 1.08
C LYS A 62 -11.36 -0.17 2.40
N MET A 63 -10.81 0.94 2.91
CA MET A 63 -10.14 0.95 4.21
C MET A 63 -11.18 0.85 5.31
N LYS A 64 -11.04 -0.15 6.18
CA LYS A 64 -11.75 -0.22 7.45
C LYS A 64 -10.86 0.39 8.51
N LEU A 65 -11.41 1.29 9.34
CA LEU A 65 -10.83 1.53 10.65
C LEU A 65 -10.92 0.20 11.39
N VAL A 66 -9.79 -0.32 11.85
CA VAL A 66 -9.71 -1.45 12.78
C VAL A 66 -9.49 -0.87 14.16
#